data_AF-A0A961SZJ6-F1
#
_entry.id   AF-A0A961SZJ6-F1
#
_cell.length_a   1.000
_cell.length_b   1.000
_cell.length_c   1.000
_cell.angle_alpha   90.00
_cell.angle_beta   90.00
_cell.angle_gamma   90.00
#
_symmetry.space_group_name_H-M   'P 1'
#
loop_
_entity.id
_entity.type
_entity.pdbx_description
1 polymer ?
#
loop_
_entity_poly.entity_id
_entity_poly.type
_entity_poly.pdbx_seq_one_letter_code
_entity_poly.pdbx_strand_id
1 'polypeptide(L)'
;MSLSVFGARRQSAVQPFSPFGTTERLMRSGLPLALGLTLATILAASLAVGDARAEPMAGTVNCATASKPAEFEICNSEALLIADDNLARLQAGIENNARTRPQRQLLARSHDQWLRERDSCGADQTCLALRYDARISELKSGQALRPVASSGFVRFGQKGDRG
;
A
#
# COMPACT_ATOMS: atom_id res chain seq x y z
N MET A 1 0.22 -18.34 44.79
CA MET A 1 -1.06 -17.60 44.73
C MET A 1 -1.45 -17.47 43.27
N SER A 2 -2.31 -18.37 42.81
CA SER A 2 -3.03 -18.25 41.53
C SER A 2 -4.05 -17.13 41.63
N LEU A 3 -4.30 -16.42 40.52
CA LEU A 3 -5.63 -16.07 40.03
C LEU A 3 -5.50 -15.54 38.58
N SER A 4 -6.04 -16.31 37.65
CA SER A 4 -6.37 -15.89 36.29
C SER A 4 -7.72 -15.16 36.30
N VAL A 5 -7.88 -14.03 35.59
CA VAL A 5 -9.20 -13.61 35.04
C VAL A 5 -9.01 -12.81 33.74
N PHE A 6 -9.36 -13.48 32.64
CA PHE A 6 -10.18 -13.07 31.50
C PHE A 6 -10.50 -11.57 31.25
N GLY A 7 -10.16 -11.12 30.03
CA GLY A 7 -11.18 -10.86 29.00
C GLY A 7 -11.92 -9.52 29.01
N ALA A 8 -11.56 -8.64 28.07
CA ALA A 8 -12.51 -7.71 27.45
C ALA A 8 -12.01 -7.26 26.05
N ARG A 9 -12.33 -8.03 25.01
CA ARG A 9 -12.30 -7.55 23.61
C ARG A 9 -13.42 -6.52 23.46
N ARG A 10 -13.09 -5.23 23.34
CA ARG A 10 -14.02 -4.22 22.82
C ARG A 10 -13.99 -4.29 21.30
N GLN A 11 -15.01 -4.95 20.76
CA GLN A 11 -15.35 -4.97 19.35
C GLN A 11 -15.85 -3.58 18.99
N SER A 12 -15.07 -2.79 18.25
CA SER A 12 -15.57 -1.55 17.67
C SER A 12 -16.40 -1.91 16.45
N ALA A 13 -17.69 -1.58 16.54
CA ALA A 13 -18.68 -1.79 15.50
C ALA A 13 -18.25 -1.12 14.20
N VAL A 14 -18.17 -1.93 13.14
CA VAL A 14 -18.08 -1.47 11.76
C VAL A 14 -19.45 -0.89 11.39
N GLN A 15 -19.48 0.41 11.10
CA GLN A 15 -20.64 1.10 10.55
C GLN A 15 -20.80 0.71 9.07
N PRO A 16 -21.99 0.28 8.61
CA PRO A 16 -22.23 0.08 7.19
C PRO A 16 -22.37 1.44 6.49
N PHE A 17 -21.48 1.69 5.53
CA PHE A 17 -21.60 2.75 4.53
C PHE A 17 -22.87 2.54 3.72
N SER A 18 -23.77 3.53 3.72
CA SER A 18 -24.90 3.61 2.80
C SER A 18 -24.41 4.07 1.43
N PRO A 19 -24.74 3.37 0.34
CA PRO A 19 -24.47 3.89 -0.97
C PRO A 19 -25.77 4.20 -1.73
N PHE A 20 -25.68 5.23 -2.59
CA PHE A 20 -26.59 5.52 -3.71
C PHE A 20 -27.94 6.19 -3.38
N GLY A 21 -27.90 7.52 -3.28
CA GLY A 21 -29.02 8.35 -3.76
C GLY A 21 -29.07 8.25 -5.29
N THR A 22 -29.86 7.31 -5.79
CA THR A 22 -30.14 7.14 -7.21
C THR A 22 -31.33 8.00 -7.61
N THR A 23 -31.15 8.70 -8.72
CA THR A 23 -32.12 9.54 -9.40
C THR A 23 -33.38 8.76 -9.78
N GLU A 24 -34.52 9.11 -9.17
CA GLU A 24 -35.85 8.65 -9.57
C GLU A 24 -36.19 9.18 -10.96
N ARG A 25 -36.00 8.33 -11.97
CA ARG A 25 -36.30 8.58 -13.38
C ARG A 25 -37.51 7.74 -13.78
N LEU A 26 -38.61 8.45 -14.05
CA LEU A 26 -39.71 8.12 -14.96
C LEU A 26 -40.52 6.84 -14.67
N MET A 27 -41.61 7.02 -13.91
CA MET A 27 -42.85 6.27 -14.12
C MET A 27 -43.43 6.59 -15.50
N ARG A 28 -43.45 5.61 -16.42
CA ARG A 28 -44.52 5.47 -17.43
C ARG A 28 -44.45 4.11 -18.11
N SER A 29 -45.06 3.10 -17.48
CA SER A 29 -45.25 1.77 -18.06
C SER A 29 -46.72 1.58 -18.41
N GLY A 30 -47.03 1.64 -19.71
CA GLY A 30 -48.30 1.16 -20.24
C GLY A 30 -48.21 -0.35 -20.49
N LEU A 31 -49.14 -1.11 -19.93
CA LEU A 31 -49.41 -2.50 -20.31
C LEU A 31 -50.19 -2.50 -21.64
N PRO A 32 -50.02 -3.53 -22.49
CA PRO A 32 -51.04 -4.56 -22.43
C PRO A 32 -50.53 -6.01 -22.58
N LEU A 33 -51.36 -6.88 -22.01
CA LEU A 33 -51.38 -8.34 -22.11
C LEU A 33 -51.28 -8.85 -23.54
N ALA A 34 -50.44 -9.87 -23.74
CA ALA A 34 -50.67 -10.91 -24.75
C ALA A 34 -50.20 -12.26 -24.20
N LEU A 35 -51.14 -13.20 -24.10
CA LEU A 35 -50.92 -14.61 -23.77
C LEU A 35 -50.04 -15.28 -24.85
N GLY A 36 -49.10 -16.12 -24.41
CA GLY A 36 -48.43 -17.07 -25.28
C GLY A 36 -47.51 -18.00 -24.49
N LEU A 37 -47.99 -19.20 -24.17
CA LEU A 37 -47.19 -20.30 -23.62
C LEU A 37 -46.02 -20.65 -24.56
N THR A 38 -44.79 -20.68 -24.03
CA THR A 38 -43.86 -21.79 -24.30
C THR A 38 -42.99 -22.05 -23.06
N LEU A 39 -43.13 -23.25 -22.51
CA LEU A 39 -42.20 -23.88 -21.57
C LEU A 39 -40.78 -23.83 -22.14
N ALA A 40 -39.88 -23.08 -21.50
CA ALA A 40 -38.45 -23.30 -21.62
C ALA A 40 -37.81 -22.93 -20.29
N THR A 41 -37.91 -23.84 -19.32
CA THR A 41 -37.07 -23.84 -18.13
C THR A 41 -35.63 -24.09 -18.56
N ILE A 42 -34.92 -23.03 -18.94
CA ILE A 42 -33.47 -23.07 -19.13
C ILE A 42 -32.86 -23.03 -17.73
N LEU A 43 -32.46 -24.21 -17.24
CA LEU A 43 -31.66 -24.38 -16.04
C LEU A 43 -30.25 -23.84 -16.31
N ALA A 44 -30.07 -22.52 -16.22
CA ALA A 44 -28.75 -21.90 -16.27
C ALA A 44 -28.08 -22.06 -14.90
N ALA A 45 -27.35 -23.16 -14.72
CA ALA A 45 -26.39 -23.29 -13.64
C ALA A 45 -25.21 -22.34 -13.92
N SER A 46 -25.33 -21.09 -13.49
CA SER A 46 -24.24 -20.14 -13.51
C SER A 46 -23.19 -20.57 -12.49
N LEU A 47 -22.12 -21.21 -12.96
CA LEU A 47 -20.89 -21.37 -12.21
C LEU A 47 -20.34 -19.97 -11.91
N ALA A 48 -20.55 -19.51 -10.68
CA ALA A 48 -19.89 -18.32 -10.17
C ALA A 48 -18.40 -18.63 -10.05
N VAL A 49 -17.64 -18.36 -11.11
CA VAL A 49 -16.18 -18.21 -11.00
C VAL A 49 -15.99 -17.00 -10.09
N GLY A 50 -15.55 -17.26 -8.86
CA GLY A 50 -15.20 -16.21 -7.92
C GLY A 50 -14.05 -15.40 -8.50
N ASP A 51 -14.37 -14.21 -9.01
CA ASP A 51 -13.40 -13.19 -9.36
C ASP A 51 -12.79 -12.72 -8.03
N ALA A 52 -11.63 -13.27 -7.69
CA ALA A 52 -10.81 -12.79 -6.58
C ALA A 52 -10.31 -11.39 -6.95
N ARG A 53 -11.17 -10.38 -6.78
CA ARG A 53 -10.74 -8.99 -6.84
C ARG A 53 -9.80 -8.80 -5.67
N ALA A 54 -8.50 -8.81 -5.96
CA ALA A 54 -7.50 -8.24 -5.08
C ALA A 54 -8.01 -6.83 -4.74
N GLU A 55 -8.37 -6.59 -3.48
CA GLU A 55 -8.66 -5.24 -3.03
C GLU A 55 -7.46 -4.38 -3.38
N PRO A 56 -7.65 -3.13 -3.84
CA PRO A 56 -6.54 -2.27 -4.17
C PRO A 56 -5.70 -2.05 -2.91
N MET A 57 -4.64 -2.84 -2.79
CA MET A 57 -3.62 -2.64 -1.77
C MET A 57 -3.00 -1.29 -2.09
N ALA A 58 -3.04 -0.36 -1.13
CA ALA A 58 -2.43 0.95 -1.28
C ALA A 58 -0.90 0.80 -1.18
N GLY A 59 -0.29 0.14 -2.17
CA GLY A 59 1.15 0.00 -2.34
C GLY A 59 1.79 1.25 -2.92
N THR A 60 3.12 1.24 -3.05
CA THR A 60 3.86 2.29 -3.77
C THR A 60 3.78 2.11 -5.29
N VAL A 61 3.39 0.93 -5.78
CA VAL A 61 3.17 0.64 -7.20
C VAL A 61 1.68 0.50 -7.49
N ASN A 62 1.24 1.09 -8.61
CA ASN A 62 -0.08 0.82 -9.19
C ASN A 62 0.07 -0.11 -10.39
N CYS A 63 -0.34 -1.37 -10.24
CA CYS A 63 -0.19 -2.39 -11.29
C CYS A 63 -1.00 -2.12 -12.56
N ALA A 64 -2.08 -1.33 -12.49
CA ALA A 64 -2.84 -0.95 -13.68
C ALA A 64 -2.08 0.04 -14.57
N THR A 65 -1.09 0.74 -14.02
CA THR A 65 -0.31 1.79 -14.72
C THR A 65 1.20 1.53 -14.66
N ALA A 66 1.62 0.33 -14.29
CA ALA A 66 3.02 -0.05 -14.23
C ALA A 66 3.68 0.12 -15.60
N SER A 67 4.87 0.71 -15.62
CA SER A 67 5.57 1.08 -16.85
C SER A 67 7.06 0.75 -16.83
N LYS A 68 7.62 0.45 -15.64
CA LYS A 68 9.03 0.12 -15.47
C LYS A 68 9.21 -1.38 -15.28
N PRO A 69 10.36 -1.96 -15.72
CA PRO A 69 10.65 -3.38 -15.49
C PRO A 69 10.53 -3.80 -14.02
N ALA A 70 10.98 -2.95 -13.09
CA ALA A 70 10.83 -3.18 -11.66
C ALA A 70 9.37 -3.23 -11.20
N GLU A 71 8.53 -2.33 -11.71
CA GLU A 71 7.11 -2.28 -11.37
C GLU A 71 6.38 -3.52 -11.90
N PHE A 72 6.71 -3.98 -13.12
CA PHE A 72 6.19 -5.23 -13.64
C PHE A 72 6.60 -6.43 -12.81
N GLU A 73 7.87 -6.52 -12.40
CA GLU A 73 8.35 -7.61 -11.55
C GLU A 73 7.64 -7.61 -10.19
N ILE A 74 7.47 -6.43 -9.58
CA ILE A 74 6.71 -6.29 -8.33
C ILE A 74 5.29 -6.82 -8.53
N CYS A 75 4.58 -6.37 -9.58
CA CYS A 75 3.20 -6.78 -9.84
C CYS A 75 3.02 -8.27 -10.19
N ASN A 76 4.06 -8.96 -10.66
CA ASN A 76 4.02 -10.38 -10.96
C ASN A 76 4.48 -11.27 -9.79
N SER A 77 4.96 -10.67 -8.69
CA SER A 77 5.48 -11.39 -7.53
C SER A 77 4.66 -11.05 -6.28
N GLU A 78 3.90 -12.04 -5.78
CA GLU A 78 3.09 -11.88 -4.56
C GLU A 78 3.93 -11.42 -3.37
N ALA A 79 5.13 -11.97 -3.21
CA ALA A 79 6.03 -11.59 -2.12
C ALA A 79 6.48 -10.12 -2.23
N LEU A 80 6.77 -9.62 -3.43
CA LEU A 80 7.14 -8.23 -3.64
C LEU A 80 5.93 -7.29 -3.47
N LEU A 81 4.73 -7.69 -3.91
CA LEU A 81 3.50 -6.93 -3.66
C LEU A 81 3.21 -6.77 -2.17
N ILE A 82 3.37 -7.84 -1.37
CA ILE A 82 3.20 -7.76 0.09
C ILE A 82 4.24 -6.82 0.71
N ALA A 83 5.49 -6.87 0.24
CA ALA A 83 6.53 -5.96 0.69
C ALA A 83 6.21 -4.49 0.33
N ASP A 84 5.67 -4.26 -0.87
CA ASP A 84 5.25 -2.95 -1.36
C ASP A 84 4.15 -2.31 -0.53
N ASP A 85 3.10 -3.08 -0.26
CA ASP A 85 1.98 -2.70 0.59
C ASP A 85 2.42 -2.45 2.05
N ASN A 86 3.32 -3.26 2.59
CA ASN A 86 3.89 -3.04 3.92
C ASN A 86 4.69 -1.73 4.01
N LEU A 87 5.55 -1.48 3.02
CA LEU A 87 6.33 -0.25 2.95
C LEU A 87 5.42 0.97 2.85
N ALA A 88 4.38 0.92 2.02
CA ALA A 88 3.44 2.01 1.84
C ALA A 88 2.69 2.34 3.15
N ARG A 89 2.24 1.33 3.91
CA ARG A 89 1.65 1.55 5.25
C ARG A 89 2.62 2.21 6.23
N LEU A 90 3.87 1.76 6.27
CA LEU A 90 4.89 2.34 7.17
C LEU A 90 5.17 3.80 6.80
N GLN A 91 5.34 4.07 5.52
CA GLN A 91 5.55 5.40 4.96
C GLN A 91 4.39 6.33 5.33
N ALA A 92 3.14 5.91 5.08
CA ALA A 92 1.94 6.67 5.43
C ALA A 92 1.85 6.93 6.94
N GLY A 93 2.20 5.95 7.77
CA GLY A 93 2.30 6.11 9.22
C GLY A 93 3.28 7.21 9.62
N ILE A 94 4.46 7.26 9.01
CA ILE A 94 5.48 8.28 9.30
C ILE A 94 5.05 9.65 8.76
N GLU A 95 4.45 9.71 7.56
CA GLU A 95 3.91 10.94 6.97
C GLU A 95 2.85 11.58 7.86
N ASN A 96 1.94 10.77 8.42
CA ASN A 96 0.92 11.23 9.37
C ASN A 96 1.53 11.79 10.67
N ASN A 97 2.74 11.37 11.05
CA ASN A 97 3.46 11.85 12.22
C ASN A 97 4.42 13.01 11.93
N ALA A 98 4.65 13.37 10.65
CA ALA A 98 5.54 14.45 10.26
C ALA A 98 4.89 15.83 10.50
N ARG A 99 5.19 16.42 11.67
CA ARG A 99 4.53 17.64 12.15
C ARG A 99 4.96 18.90 11.41
N THR A 100 6.22 18.96 10.98
CA THR A 100 6.80 20.16 10.37
C THR A 100 6.92 20.04 8.84
N ARG A 101 6.85 21.18 8.14
CA ARG A 101 7.07 21.22 6.67
C ARG A 101 8.44 20.67 6.26
N PRO A 102 9.56 20.98 6.95
CA PRO A 102 10.86 20.40 6.64
C PRO A 102 10.90 18.87 6.76
N GLN A 103 10.25 18.28 7.76
CA GLN A 103 10.16 16.82 7.92
C GLN A 103 9.42 16.18 6.75
N ARG A 104 8.27 16.73 6.35
CA ARG A 104 7.51 16.23 5.19
C ARG A 104 8.34 16.30 3.90
N GLN A 105 9.07 17.40 3.69
CA GLN A 105 9.94 17.53 2.52
C GLN A 105 11.12 16.57 2.54
N LEU A 106 11.72 16.32 3.71
CA LEU A 106 12.80 15.35 3.84
C LEU A 106 12.31 13.94 3.52
N LEU A 107 11.15 13.57 4.05
CA LEU A 107 10.53 12.26 3.84
C LEU A 107 10.17 12.04 2.37
N ALA A 108 9.57 13.04 1.71
CA ALA A 108 9.26 12.98 0.28
C ALA A 108 10.53 12.79 -0.57
N ARG A 109 11.57 13.61 -0.34
CA ARG A 109 12.85 13.47 -1.08
C ARG A 109 13.51 12.12 -0.87
N SER A 110 13.49 11.62 0.37
CA SER A 110 14.02 10.30 0.72
C SER A 110 13.24 9.18 0.01
N HIS A 111 11.91 9.27 -0.03
CA HIS A 111 11.06 8.30 -0.74
C HIS A 111 11.29 8.33 -2.25
N ASP A 112 11.35 9.52 -2.86
CA ASP A 112 11.64 9.69 -4.30
C ASP A 112 13.01 9.11 -4.68
N GLN A 113 14.01 9.28 -3.81
CA GLN A 113 15.32 8.68 -4.01
C GLN A 113 15.22 7.15 -3.97
N TRP A 114 14.54 6.61 -2.96
CA TRP A 114 14.35 5.16 -2.85
C TRP A 114 13.64 4.58 -4.08
N LEU A 115 12.62 5.25 -4.62
CA LEU A 115 11.94 4.80 -5.85
C LEU A 115 12.92 4.68 -7.04
N ARG A 116 13.83 5.64 -7.21
CA ARG A 116 14.88 5.55 -8.24
C ARG A 116 15.83 4.38 -8.00
N GLU A 117 16.21 4.14 -6.74
CA GLU A 117 17.08 3.02 -6.38
C GLU A 117 16.40 1.67 -6.61
N ARG A 118 15.11 1.54 -6.26
CA ARG A 118 14.28 0.38 -6.57
C ARG A 118 14.22 0.12 -8.08
N ASP A 119 13.91 1.16 -8.86
CA ASP A 119 13.76 1.03 -10.31
C ASP A 119 15.08 0.69 -11.01
N SER A 120 16.23 1.05 -10.41
CA SER A 120 17.55 0.67 -10.93
C SER A 120 17.83 -0.84 -10.91
N CYS A 121 17.08 -1.62 -10.13
CA CYS A 121 17.16 -3.09 -10.12
C CYS A 121 16.60 -3.71 -11.42
N GLY A 122 15.81 -2.97 -12.21
CA GLY A 122 15.05 -3.58 -13.30
C GLY A 122 14.15 -4.71 -12.78
N ALA A 123 14.08 -5.84 -13.48
CA ALA A 123 13.29 -7.01 -13.07
C ALA A 123 14.07 -8.00 -12.17
N ASP A 124 15.18 -7.61 -11.55
CA ASP A 124 15.90 -8.49 -10.63
C ASP A 124 15.15 -8.60 -9.30
N GLN A 125 14.47 -9.73 -9.11
CA GLN A 125 13.67 -10.01 -7.92
C GLN A 125 14.49 -9.98 -6.61
N THR A 126 15.76 -10.42 -6.64
CA THR A 126 16.62 -10.44 -5.44
C THR A 126 17.07 -9.03 -5.09
N CYS A 127 17.46 -8.24 -6.09
CA CYS A 127 17.76 -6.82 -5.91
C CYS A 127 16.57 -6.07 -5.32
N LEU A 128 15.37 -6.29 -5.87
CA LEU A 128 14.13 -5.67 -5.39
C LEU A 128 13.83 -6.04 -3.93
N ALA A 129 13.90 -7.33 -3.58
CA ALA A 129 13.70 -7.79 -2.22
C ALA A 129 14.65 -7.10 -1.22
N LEU A 130 15.95 -7.01 -1.56
CA LEU A 130 16.93 -6.31 -0.74
C LEU A 130 16.63 -4.80 -0.60
N ARG A 131 16.13 -4.15 -1.66
CA ARG A 131 15.71 -2.73 -1.62
C ARG A 131 14.51 -2.51 -0.73
N TYR A 132 13.54 -3.42 -0.72
CA TYR A 132 12.39 -3.36 0.17
C TYR A 132 12.80 -3.58 1.63
N ASP A 133 13.59 -4.62 1.92
CA ASP A 133 14.05 -4.93 3.28
C ASP A 133 14.83 -3.77 3.90
N ALA A 134 15.79 -3.21 3.15
CA ALA A 134 16.58 -2.08 3.60
C ALA A 134 15.69 -0.87 3.94
N ARG A 135 14.73 -0.54 3.06
CA ARG A 135 13.86 0.61 3.25
C ARG A 135 12.86 0.42 4.37
N ILE A 136 12.28 -0.77 4.50
CA ILE A 136 11.38 -1.10 5.60
C ILE A 136 12.13 -0.97 6.94
N SER A 137 13.38 -1.42 7.01
CA SER A 137 14.24 -1.26 8.20
C SER A 137 14.54 0.21 8.52
N GLU A 138 14.86 1.02 7.50
CA GLU A 138 15.08 2.46 7.62
C GLU A 138 13.84 3.18 8.18
N LEU A 139 12.65 2.87 7.64
CA LEU A 139 11.38 3.46 8.08
C LEU A 139 11.05 3.06 9.52
N LYS A 140 11.18 1.78 9.87
CA LYS A 140 10.93 1.27 11.23
C LYS A 140 11.84 1.89 12.29
N SER A 141 13.08 2.19 11.92
CA SER A 141 14.06 2.82 12.82
C SER A 141 13.97 4.36 12.84
N GLY A 142 13.05 4.96 12.07
CA GLY A 142 12.87 6.41 11.99
C GLY A 142 14.01 7.13 11.27
N GLN A 143 14.90 6.40 10.59
CA GLN A 143 16.06 6.97 9.91
C GLN A 143 15.65 7.86 8.72
N ALA A 144 14.49 7.60 8.11
CA ALA A 144 13.95 8.40 7.01
C ALA A 144 13.64 9.87 7.39
N LEU A 145 13.53 10.18 8.69
CA LEU A 145 13.33 11.56 9.19
C LEU A 145 14.61 12.21 9.71
N ARG A 146 15.74 11.48 9.74
CA ARG A 146 17.01 12.03 10.20
C ARG A 146 17.58 12.87 9.07
N PRO A 147 17.91 14.15 9.31
CA PRO A 147 18.76 14.87 8.37
C PRO A 147 20.02 14.02 8.18
N VAL A 148 20.40 13.77 6.92
CA VAL A 148 21.73 13.22 6.62
C VAL A 148 22.71 14.22 7.22
N ALA A 149 23.21 13.93 8.42
CA ALA A 149 24.28 14.71 9.01
C ALA A 149 25.40 14.61 7.99
N SER A 150 25.76 15.73 7.37
CA SER A 150 26.87 15.82 6.46
C SER A 150 28.08 15.25 7.20
N SER A 151 28.45 14.01 6.90
CA SER A 151 29.71 13.39 7.29
C SER A 151 30.82 14.22 6.68
N GLY A 152 31.19 15.32 7.34
CA GLY A 152 31.94 16.38 6.67
C GLY A 152 32.18 17.62 7.52
N PHE A 153 32.34 17.50 8.84
CA PHE A 153 33.13 18.48 9.60
C PHE A 153 33.65 17.89 10.91
N VAL A 154 34.67 17.05 10.83
CA VAL A 154 35.62 16.90 11.94
C VAL A 154 36.98 17.36 11.44
N ARG A 155 37.25 18.66 11.60
CA ARG A 155 38.62 19.16 11.56
C ARG A 155 39.29 18.74 12.87
N PHE A 156 39.82 17.52 12.93
CA PHE A 156 40.76 17.16 13.98
C PHE A 156 42.03 17.97 13.76
N GLY A 157 42.21 19.01 14.57
CA GLY A 157 43.47 19.73 14.69
C GLY A 157 44.52 18.79 15.26
N GLN A 158 45.31 18.18 14.38
CA GLN A 158 46.51 17.44 14.75
C GLN A 158 47.61 18.45 15.03
N LYS A 159 47.62 19.01 16.26
CA LYS A 159 48.78 19.75 16.76
C LYS A 159 49.78 18.69 17.22
N GLY A 160 50.88 18.58 16.49
CA GLY A 160 51.97 17.69 16.83
C GLY A 160 52.65 18.13 18.12
N ASP A 161 52.89 17.17 19.01
CA ASP A 161 53.88 17.31 20.06
C ASP A 161 54.99 16.29 19.79
N ARG A 162 56.14 16.86 19.46
CA ARG A 162 57.44 16.21 19.43
C ARG A 162 58.02 16.46 20.82
N GLY A 163 58.25 15.41 21.59
CA GLY A 163 58.92 15.44 22.90
C GLY A 163 59.68 14.16 23.10
#